data_AF-A0A2B2BYF2-F1
#
_entry.id   AF-A0A2B2BYF2-F1
#
_cell.length_a   1.000
_cell.length_b   1.000
_cell.length_c   1.000
_cell.angle_alpha   90.00
_cell.angle_beta   90.00
_cell.angle_gamma   90.00
#
_symmetry.space_group_name_H-M   'P 1'
#
loop_
_entity.id
_entity.type
_entity.pdbx_description
1 polymer ?
#
loop_
_entity_poly.entity_id
_entity_poly.type
_entity_poly.pdbx_seq_one_letter_code
_entity_poly.pdbx_strand_id
1 'polypeptide(L)'
;MEFNLEVHLIIEGSGLVAKGRFPVRNKKEMATVAHKYIRSIMHETGYRRTYIEKVIVNGIEEITEEVREIEKRRIPPMDDIFW
;
A
#
# COMPACT_ATOMS: atom_id res chain seq x y z
N MET A 1 1.86 16.12 11.20
CA MET A 1 3.22 15.81 10.70
C MET A 1 3.08 15.41 9.24
N GLU A 2 4.10 15.65 8.43
CA GLU A 2 4.09 15.23 7.03
C GLU A 2 5.18 14.18 6.83
N PHE A 3 4.92 13.21 5.97
CA PHE A 3 5.91 12.18 5.62
C PHE A 3 5.91 11.94 4.12
N ASN A 4 7.08 11.60 3.60
CA ASN A 4 7.23 11.12 2.24
C ASN A 4 6.98 9.61 2.25
N LEU A 5 5.98 9.16 1.52
CA LEU A 5 5.72 7.77 1.27
C LEU A 5 6.26 7.40 -0.11
N GLU A 6 7.03 6.32 -0.17
CA GLU A 6 7.51 5.73 -1.41
C GLU A 6 7.07 4.27 -1.45
N VAL A 7 6.32 3.91 -2.49
CA VAL A 7 5.73 2.59 -2.66
C VAL A 7 6.28 2.00 -3.95
N HIS A 8 6.85 0.82 -3.84
CA HIS A 8 7.33 0.02 -4.95
C HIS A 8 6.32 -1.10 -5.18
N LEU A 9 5.65 -1.04 -6.32
CA LEU A 9 4.60 -1.97 -6.74
C LEU A 9 5.03 -2.67 -8.02
N ILE A 10 4.67 -3.93 -8.20
CA ILE A 10 4.78 -4.62 -9.48
C ILE A 10 3.37 -4.86 -10.01
N ILE A 11 3.04 -4.29 -11.16
CA ILE A 11 1.73 -4.42 -11.80
C ILE A 11 1.92 -5.16 -13.11
N GLU A 12 1.37 -6.37 -13.23
CA GLU A 12 1.52 -7.24 -14.42
C GLU A 12 2.99 -7.46 -14.85
N GLY A 13 3.92 -7.54 -13.89
CA GLY A 13 5.35 -7.69 -14.16
C GLY A 13 6.07 -6.38 -14.52
N SER A 14 5.36 -5.26 -14.60
CA SER A 14 5.96 -3.93 -14.73
C SER A 14 6.17 -3.31 -13.34
N GLY A 15 7.41 -2.91 -13.05
CA GLY A 15 7.74 -2.18 -11.83
C GLY A 15 7.19 -0.75 -11.89
N LEU A 16 6.46 -0.34 -10.86
CA LEU A 16 5.90 0.98 -10.68
C LEU A 16 6.34 1.53 -9.32
N VAL A 17 7.04 2.66 -9.36
CA VAL A 17 7.42 3.40 -8.15
C VAL A 17 6.50 4.61 -8.02
N ALA A 18 5.70 4.63 -6.96
CA ALA A 18 4.79 5.71 -6.65
C ALA A 18 5.25 6.42 -5.38
N LYS A 19 5.47 7.73 -5.47
CA LYS A 19 5.92 8.55 -4.35
C LYS A 19 4.94 9.68 -4.10
N GLY A 20 4.63 9.94 -2.84
CA GLY A 20 3.74 11.01 -2.44
C GLY A 20 4.09 11.59 -1.08
N ARG A 21 3.70 12.84 -0.86
CA ARG A 21 3.76 13.48 0.46
C ARG A 21 2.37 13.44 1.07
N PHE A 22 2.27 12.92 2.27
CA PHE A 22 0.99 12.77 2.94
C PHE A 22 1.04 13.37 4.35
N PRO A 23 -0.02 14.09 4.75
CA PRO A 23 -0.18 14.53 6.13
C PRO A 23 -0.70 13.38 7.00
N VAL A 24 -0.11 13.19 8.18
CA VAL A 24 -0.57 12.25 9.21
C VAL A 24 -0.71 12.91 10.57
N ARG A 25 -1.69 12.41 11.32
CA ARG A 25 -1.88 12.75 12.74
C ARG A 25 -1.05 11.84 13.63
N ASN A 26 -0.94 10.55 13.31
CA ASN A 26 -0.18 9.58 14.09
C ASN A 26 0.65 8.61 13.23
N LYS A 27 1.76 8.11 13.81
CA LYS A 27 2.63 7.11 13.15
C LYS A 27 1.86 5.83 12.76
N LYS A 28 0.95 5.36 13.61
CA LYS A 28 0.10 4.18 13.32
C LYS A 28 -0.81 4.36 12.10
N GLU A 29 -1.13 5.59 11.72
CA GLU A 29 -1.94 5.85 10.53
C GLU A 29 -1.12 5.82 9.23
N MET A 30 0.22 5.88 9.31
CA MET A 30 1.10 5.86 8.12
C MET A 30 0.86 4.61 7.29
N ALA A 31 0.78 3.43 7.91
CA ALA A 31 0.47 2.18 7.24
C ALA A 31 -0.95 2.18 6.62
N THR A 32 -1.91 2.83 7.27
CA THR A 32 -3.29 2.95 6.73
C THR A 32 -3.34 3.89 5.52
N VAL A 33 -2.62 5.01 5.58
CA VAL A 33 -2.49 5.95 4.47
C VAL A 33 -1.78 5.28 3.29
N ALA A 34 -0.71 4.53 3.55
CA ALA A 34 -0.01 3.77 2.53
C ALA A 34 -0.92 2.74 1.85
N HIS A 35 -1.65 1.95 2.63
CA HIS A 35 -2.63 1.00 2.08
C HIS A 35 -3.73 1.70 1.25
N LYS A 36 -4.24 2.85 1.69
CA LYS A 36 -5.20 3.65 0.91
C LYS A 36 -4.60 4.14 -0.40
N TYR A 37 -3.35 4.59 -0.39
CA TYR A 37 -2.65 5.06 -1.58
C TYR A 37 -2.45 3.93 -2.60
N ILE A 38 -2.00 2.76 -2.14
CA ILE A 38 -1.86 1.56 -2.99
C ILE A 38 -3.21 1.20 -3.61
N ARG A 39 -4.29 1.20 -2.82
CA ARG A 39 -5.63 0.90 -3.33
C ARG A 39 -6.10 1.93 -4.39
N SER A 40 -5.73 3.19 -4.24
CA SER A 40 -5.99 4.22 -5.26
C SER A 40 -5.27 3.90 -6.57
N ILE A 41 -4.00 3.47 -6.49
CA ILE A 41 -3.21 3.05 -7.66
C ILE A 41 -3.83 1.80 -8.30
N MET A 42 -4.25 0.82 -7.50
CA MET A 42 -4.97 -0.35 -8.01
C MET A 42 -6.26 0.06 -8.73
N HIS A 43 -7.05 0.97 -8.15
CA HIS A 43 -8.27 1.47 -8.78
C HIS A 43 -7.99 2.17 -10.12
N GLU A 44 -6.95 3.02 -10.17
CA GLU A 44 -6.55 3.72 -11.39
C GLU A 44 -6.03 2.77 -12.48
N THR A 45 -5.33 1.70 -12.08
CA THR A 45 -4.77 0.70 -12.99
C THR A 45 -5.74 -0.44 -13.34
N GLY A 46 -6.96 -0.42 -12.78
CA GLY A 46 -8.01 -1.38 -13.09
C GLY A 46 -7.90 -2.72 -12.34
N TYR A 47 -7.43 -2.72 -11.10
CA TYR A 47 -7.30 -3.90 -10.22
C TYR A 47 -6.52 -5.06 -10.85
N ARG A 48 -5.54 -4.73 -11.68
CA ARG A 48 -4.59 -5.70 -12.24
C ARG A 48 -3.83 -6.40 -11.11
N ARG A 49 -3.21 -7.54 -11.40
CA ARG A 49 -2.36 -8.25 -10.42
C ARG A 49 -1.22 -7.33 -9.98
N THR A 50 -1.37 -6.75 -8.79
CA THR A 50 -0.40 -5.87 -8.15
C THR A 50 0.26 -6.58 -6.98
N TYR A 51 1.58 -6.59 -6.96
CA TYR A 51 2.38 -7.07 -5.83
C TYR A 51 3.04 -5.89 -5.14
N ILE A 52 2.91 -5.82 -3.82
CA ILE A 52 3.62 -4.85 -3.00
C ILE A 52 5.03 -5.40 -2.78
N GLU A 53 6.01 -4.78 -3.41
CA GLU A 53 7.43 -5.14 -3.27
C GLU A 53 8.00 -4.50 -2.01
N LYS A 54 7.85 -3.17 -1.87
CA LYS A 54 8.45 -2.42 -0.77
C LYS A 54 7.68 -1.13 -0.46
N VAL A 55 7.59 -0.78 0.82
CA VAL A 55 6.99 0.49 1.26
C VAL A 55 7.94 1.22 2.20
N ILE A 56 8.45 2.38 1.77
CA ILE A 56 9.42 3.19 2.50
C ILE A 56 8.78 4.52 2.92
N VAL A 57 8.96 4.87 4.19
CA VAL A 57 8.55 6.12 4.81
C VAL A 57 9.78 6.97 5.08
N ASN A 58 9.73 8.22 4.62
CA ASN A 58 10.78 9.21 4.73
C ASN A 58 12.16 8.77 4.20
N GLY A 59 12.20 7.72 3.36
CA GLY A 59 13.45 7.13 2.87
C GLY A 59 14.24 6.32 3.92
N ILE A 60 13.68 6.10 5.11
CA ILE A 60 14.40 5.53 6.27
C ILE A 60 13.63 4.35 6.87
N GLU A 61 12.35 4.54 7.19
CA GLU A 61 11.52 3.53 7.86
C GLU A 61 10.84 2.65 6.80
N GLU A 62 11.04 1.34 6.85
CA GLU A 62 10.30 0.40 6.01
C GLU A 62 9.06 -0.10 6.76
N ILE A 63 7.87 0.04 6.16
CA ILE A 63 6.58 -0.31 6.77
C ILE A 63 5.82 -1.39 5.99
N THR A 64 6.52 -2.13 5.13
CA THR A 64 5.92 -3.11 4.21
C THR A 64 5.07 -4.16 4.96
N GLU A 65 5.57 -4.65 6.11
CA GLU A 65 4.86 -5.66 6.92
C GLU A 65 3.57 -5.11 7.52
N GLU A 66 3.61 -3.89 8.08
CA GLU A 66 2.43 -3.26 8.68
C GLU A 66 1.30 -3.06 7.65
N VAL A 67 1.66 -2.69 6.42
CA VAL A 67 0.71 -2.54 5.31
C VAL A 67 0.10 -3.91 4.93
N ARG A 68 0.91 -4.97 4.89
CA ARG A 68 0.43 -6.35 4.65
C ARG A 68 -0.50 -6.84 5.75
N GLU A 69 -0.22 -6.51 7.02
CA GLU A 69 -1.10 -6.84 8.12
C GLU A 69 -2.47 -6.15 8.01
N ILE A 70 -2.51 -4.90 7.54
CA ILE A 70 -3.77 -4.18 7.30
C ILE A 70 -4.58 -4.84 6.19
N GLU A 71 -3.92 -5.32 5.13
CA GLU A 71 -4.57 -6.05 4.04
C GLU A 71 -5.16 -7.38 4.54
N LYS A 72 -4.39 -8.15 5.31
CA LYS A 72 -4.84 -9.41 5.92
C LYS A 72 -5.98 -9.21 6.93
N ARG A 73 -5.94 -8.16 7.75
CA ARG A 73 -6.99 -7.88 8.75
C ARG A 73 -8.33 -7.49 8.14
N ARG A 74 -8.35 -6.97 6.91
CA ARG A 74 -9.58 -6.53 6.23
C ARG A 74 -10.27 -7.63 5.42
N ILE A 75 -9.56 -8.72 5.11
CA ILE A 75 -10.08 -9.82 4.30
C ILE A 75 -10.22 -11.03 5.25
N PRO A 76 -11.42 -11.37 5.76
CA PRO A 76 -11.65 -12.76 6.16
C PRO A 76 -11.33 -13.66 4.95
N PRO A 77 -10.74 -14.84 5.15
CA PRO A 77 -10.24 -15.68 4.07
C PRO A 77 -11.32 -15.86 2.99
N MET A 78 -10.94 -15.51 1.77
CA MET A 78 -11.81 -15.43 0.60
C MET A 78 -12.01 -16.82 -0.01
N ASP A 79 -12.55 -17.76 0.76
CA ASP A 79 -13.11 -19.02 0.23
C ASP A 79 -14.62 -18.88 -0.10
N ASP A 80 -15.24 -17.73 0.19
CA ASP A 80 -16.72 -17.59 0.21
C ASP A 80 -17.32 -16.46 -0.64
N ILE A 81 -16.61 -15.88 -1.61
CA ILE A 81 -17.23 -14.91 -2.53
C ILE A 81 -16.76 -15.12 -3.96
N PHE A 82 -17.35 -16.14 -4.60
CA PHE A 82 -17.51 -16.21 -6.04
C PHE A 82 -18.60 -15.20 -6.46
N TRP A 83 -18.32 -14.38 -7.47
CA TRP A 83 -19.33 -13.75 -8.32
C TRP A 83 -18.86 -13.85 -9.77
#